data_AF-A0A830D8F7-F1
#
_entry.id   AF-A0A830D8F7-F1
#
_cell.length_a   1.000
_cell.length_b   1.000
_cell.length_c   1.000
_cell.angle_alpha   90.00
_cell.angle_beta   90.00
_cell.angle_gamma   90.00
#
_symmetry.space_group_name_H-M   'P 1'
#
loop_
_entity.id
_entity.type
_entity.pdbx_description
1 polymer ?
#
loop_
_entity_poly.entity_id
_entity_poly.type
_entity_poly.pdbx_seq_one_letter_code
_entity_poly.pdbx_strand_id
1 'polypeptide(L)'
;AEKVFNQDQYFKRTVKFVGEPMTHLESIASSAVRAAIKVKASVIICFTSSGRAARPSLQTQQTSPVLKVALDHGKASGVVKSHDRVVVCQKVGDASVVKIIELED
;
A
#
# COMPACT_ATOMS: atom_id res chain seq x y z
N ALA A 1 -16.81 -13.65 5.42
CA ALA A 1 -15.78 -14.61 4.94
C ALA A 1 -14.36 -14.12 5.25
N GLU A 2 -13.99 -12.86 4.96
CA GLU A 2 -12.61 -12.36 5.18
C GLU A 2 -12.12 -12.35 6.64
N LYS A 3 -12.99 -12.11 7.64
CA LYS A 3 -12.57 -12.01 9.05
C LYS A 3 -11.98 -13.30 9.66
N VAL A 4 -12.26 -14.47 9.06
CA VAL A 4 -11.79 -15.78 9.55
C VAL A 4 -10.53 -16.23 8.79
N PHE A 5 -10.07 -15.44 7.82
CA PHE A 5 -8.94 -15.80 6.98
C PHE A 5 -7.62 -15.52 7.69
N ASN A 6 -6.80 -16.55 7.86
CA ASN A 6 -5.49 -16.44 8.49
C ASN A 6 -4.47 -15.86 7.48
N GLN A 7 -4.43 -14.52 7.42
CA GLN A 7 -3.57 -13.75 6.53
C GLN A 7 -2.08 -14.10 6.70
N ASP A 8 -1.62 -14.37 7.92
CA ASP A 8 -0.21 -14.73 8.20
C ASP A 8 0.16 -16.10 7.62
N GLN A 9 -0.70 -17.11 7.78
CA GLN A 9 -0.46 -18.43 7.18
C GLN A 9 -0.54 -18.40 5.66
N TYR A 10 -1.48 -17.64 5.09
CA TYR A 10 -1.59 -17.50 3.64
C TYR A 10 -0.37 -16.80 3.07
N PHE A 11 0.03 -15.66 3.65
CA PHE A 11 1.23 -14.94 3.27
C PHE A 11 2.49 -15.83 3.31
N LYS A 12 2.69 -16.59 4.39
CA LYS A 12 3.81 -17.54 4.51
C LYS A 12 3.77 -18.65 3.47
N ARG A 13 2.60 -19.11 3.04
CA ARG A 13 2.47 -20.08 1.95
C ARG A 13 2.77 -19.43 0.61
N THR A 14 2.13 -18.30 0.30
CA THR A 14 2.34 -17.58 -0.97
C THR A 14 3.81 -17.25 -1.19
N VAL A 15 4.51 -16.72 -0.18
CA VAL A 15 5.94 -16.40 -0.27
C VAL A 15 6.82 -17.63 -0.51
N LYS A 16 6.41 -18.83 -0.05
CA LYS A 16 7.12 -20.08 -0.34
C LYS A 16 6.90 -20.60 -1.77
N PHE A 17 5.80 -20.19 -2.41
CA PHE A 17 5.50 -20.55 -3.81
C PHE A 17 6.04 -19.55 -4.83
N VAL A 18 6.55 -18.39 -4.37
CA VAL A 18 7.25 -17.44 -5.24
C VAL A 18 8.59 -18.06 -5.66
N GLY A 19 8.87 -18.09 -6.97
CA GLY A 19 10.14 -18.60 -7.50
C GLY A 19 11.32 -17.78 -7.02
N GLU A 20 12.40 -18.43 -6.60
CA GLU A 20 13.67 -17.76 -6.33
C GLU A 20 14.40 -17.50 -7.67
N PRO A 21 14.93 -16.29 -7.93
CA PRO A 21 14.97 -15.12 -7.04
C PRO A 21 13.68 -14.28 -7.07
N MET A 22 13.25 -13.81 -5.90
CA MET A 22 12.09 -12.93 -5.74
C MET A 22 12.23 -11.66 -6.58
N THR A 23 11.17 -11.27 -7.29
CA THR A 23 11.18 -10.03 -8.09
C THR A 23 11.09 -8.78 -7.21
N HIS A 24 11.54 -7.62 -7.72
CA HIS A 24 11.43 -6.36 -6.99
C HIS A 24 9.98 -6.07 -6.55
N LEU A 25 9.01 -6.33 -7.43
CA LEU A 25 7.58 -6.15 -7.16
C LEU A 25 7.09 -7.02 -6.00
N GLU A 26 7.47 -8.28 -5.98
CA GLU A 26 7.12 -9.22 -4.90
C GLU A 26 7.77 -8.81 -3.59
N SER A 27 9.00 -8.28 -3.63
CA SER A 27 9.69 -7.77 -2.45
C SER A 27 8.98 -6.57 -1.81
N ILE A 28 8.47 -5.65 -2.64
CA ILE A 28 7.69 -4.49 -2.19
C ILE A 28 6.34 -4.93 -1.65
N ALA A 29 5.64 -5.80 -2.39
CA ALA A 29 4.35 -6.33 -1.97
C ALA A 29 4.47 -7.06 -0.62
N SER A 30 5.51 -7.88 -0.45
CA SER A 30 5.84 -8.57 0.79
C SER A 30 6.07 -7.60 1.95
N SER A 31 6.82 -6.53 1.72
CA SER A 31 7.11 -5.51 2.73
C SER A 31 5.86 -4.70 3.09
N ALA A 32 5.06 -4.31 2.11
CA ALA A 32 3.83 -3.57 2.28
C ALA A 32 2.78 -4.34 3.07
N VAL A 33 2.58 -5.62 2.74
CA VAL A 33 1.64 -6.50 3.45
C VAL A 33 2.07 -6.70 4.90
N ARG A 34 3.36 -6.96 5.15
CA ARG A 34 3.89 -7.07 6.52
C ARG A 34 3.70 -5.77 7.30
N ALA A 35 4.00 -4.63 6.69
CA ALA A 35 3.82 -3.32 7.31
C ALA A 35 2.33 -3.09 7.65
N ALA A 36 1.44 -3.32 6.70
CA ALA A 36 -0.01 -3.16 6.87
C ALA A 36 -0.57 -4.03 7.99
N ILE A 37 -0.15 -5.30 8.07
CA ILE A 37 -0.55 -6.20 9.16
C ILE A 37 -0.01 -5.67 10.51
N LYS A 38 1.26 -5.28 10.55
CA LYS A 38 1.91 -4.77 11.77
C LYS A 38 1.24 -3.50 12.29
N VAL A 39 0.86 -2.59 11.39
CA VAL A 39 0.15 -1.36 11.74
C VAL A 39 -1.37 -1.52 11.69
N LYS A 40 -1.93 -2.73 11.56
CA LYS A 40 -3.39 -2.94 11.44
C LYS A 40 -4.06 -1.91 10.48
N ALA A 41 -3.45 -1.68 9.33
CA ALA A 41 -3.96 -0.75 8.35
C ALA A 41 -5.32 -1.23 7.83
N SER A 42 -6.26 -0.31 7.60
CA SER A 42 -7.57 -0.66 7.04
C SER A 42 -7.49 -0.85 5.52
N VAL A 43 -6.57 -0.15 4.85
CA VAL A 43 -6.41 -0.16 3.39
C VAL A 43 -4.93 -0.12 2.99
N ILE A 44 -4.60 -0.85 1.92
CA ILE A 44 -3.34 -0.71 1.18
C ILE A 44 -3.65 -0.09 -0.19
N ILE A 45 -3.03 1.04 -0.51
CA ILE A 45 -3.16 1.72 -1.80
C ILE A 45 -1.87 1.54 -2.59
N CYS A 46 -1.94 0.88 -3.74
CA CYS A 46 -0.79 0.68 -4.62
C CYS A 46 -0.91 1.56 -5.87
N PHE A 47 0.07 2.46 -6.07
CA PHE A 47 0.25 3.21 -7.30
C PHE A 47 1.35 2.56 -8.14
N THR A 48 0.95 1.94 -9.25
CA THR A 48 1.86 1.41 -10.26
C THR A 48 1.90 2.37 -11.44
N SER A 49 2.99 3.11 -11.61
CA SER A 49 3.14 3.98 -12.78
C SER A 49 3.56 3.15 -13.99
N SER A 50 2.62 2.79 -14.87
CA SER A 50 2.94 2.24 -16.21
C SER A 50 2.85 3.27 -17.34
N GLY A 51 2.45 4.52 -17.06
CA GLY A 51 2.41 5.58 -18.07
C GLY A 51 2.20 6.97 -17.47
N ARG A 52 3.02 7.92 -17.93
CA ARG A 52 2.88 9.39 -17.87
C ARG A 52 1.90 9.94 -16.80
N ALA A 53 2.20 9.80 -15.52
CA ALA A 53 1.57 10.61 -14.48
C ALA A 53 2.46 10.71 -13.23
N ALA A 54 2.69 11.97 -12.85
CA ALA A 54 3.29 12.47 -11.61
C ALA A 54 4.77 12.12 -11.36
N ARG A 55 5.66 13.05 -11.73
CA ARG A 55 6.95 13.23 -11.03
C ARG A 55 6.68 13.26 -9.52
N PRO A 56 7.19 12.30 -8.73
CA PRO A 56 7.11 12.40 -7.28
C PRO A 56 8.09 13.50 -6.86
N SER A 57 7.56 14.65 -6.45
CA SER A 57 8.34 15.66 -5.73
C SER A 57 8.72 15.06 -4.38
N LEU A 58 9.99 14.67 -4.25
CA LEU A 58 10.62 13.95 -3.13
C LEU A 58 10.57 14.68 -1.76
N GLN A 59 9.83 15.79 -1.61
CA GLN A 59 10.05 16.71 -0.49
C GLN A 59 8.82 17.28 0.20
N THR A 60 7.59 16.93 -0.14
CA THR A 60 6.45 17.53 0.56
C THR A 60 5.71 16.50 1.41
N GLN A 61 5.39 16.89 2.64
CA GLN A 61 4.32 16.34 3.47
C GLN A 61 2.94 16.29 2.75
N GLN A 62 2.88 16.69 1.48
CA GLN A 62 1.68 16.79 0.69
C GLN A 62 1.45 15.48 -0.07
N THR A 63 0.42 14.77 0.37
CA THR A 63 -0.31 13.74 -0.35
C THR A 63 -0.38 14.09 -1.84
N SER A 64 0.18 13.25 -2.73
CA SER A 64 0.09 13.49 -4.18
C SER A 64 -1.40 13.62 -4.57
N PRO A 65 -1.77 14.44 -5.58
CA PRO A 65 -3.17 14.71 -5.88
C PRO A 65 -3.97 13.45 -6.20
N VAL A 66 -3.33 12.46 -6.82
CA VAL A 66 -3.93 11.13 -7.08
C VAL A 66 -4.22 10.38 -5.77
N LEU A 67 -3.32 10.47 -4.79
CA LEU A 67 -3.51 9.84 -3.49
C LEU A 67 -4.58 10.54 -2.67
N LYS A 68 -4.67 11.87 -2.77
CA LYS A 68 -5.77 12.64 -2.18
C LYS A 68 -7.12 12.22 -2.76
N VAL A 69 -7.26 12.10 -4.09
CA VAL A 69 -8.51 11.65 -4.73
C VAL A 69 -8.87 10.22 -4.31
N ALA A 70 -7.90 9.30 -4.30
CA ALA A 70 -8.13 7.92 -3.87
C ALA A 70 -8.57 7.85 -2.40
N LEU A 71 -7.98 8.68 -1.55
CA LEU A 71 -8.31 8.78 -0.14
C LEU A 71 -9.68 9.42 0.09
N ASP A 72 -9.97 10.53 -0.58
CA ASP A 72 -11.27 11.22 -0.49
C ASP A 72 -12.40 10.31 -0.99
N HIS A 73 -12.17 9.55 -2.07
CA HIS A 73 -13.09 8.51 -2.53
C HIS A 73 -13.22 7.37 -1.51
N GLY A 74 -12.11 6.93 -0.90
CA GLY A 74 -12.10 5.95 0.19
C GLY A 74 -12.92 6.41 1.42
N LYS A 75 -12.80 7.69 1.79
CA LYS A 75 -13.59 8.33 2.85
C LYS A 75 -15.07 8.41 2.46
N ALA A 76 -15.38 8.87 1.25
CA ALA A 76 -16.75 9.00 0.74
C ALA A 76 -17.49 7.66 0.61
N SER A 77 -16.76 6.59 0.26
CA SER A 77 -17.29 5.21 0.18
C SER A 77 -17.39 4.52 1.54
N GLY A 78 -16.91 5.15 2.62
CA GLY A 78 -16.90 4.58 3.98
C GLY A 78 -15.88 3.47 4.20
N VAL A 79 -14.99 3.23 3.23
CA VAL A 79 -13.91 2.23 3.29
C VAL A 79 -12.78 2.72 4.20
N VAL A 80 -12.58 4.03 4.28
CA VAL A 80 -11.52 4.67 5.06
C VAL A 80 -12.13 5.65 6.06
N LYS A 81 -11.75 5.54 7.34
CA LYS A 81 -12.24 6.43 8.41
C LYS A 81 -11.16 7.38 8.91
N SER A 82 -11.57 8.44 9.60
CA SER A 82 -10.63 9.24 10.41
C SER A 82 -9.94 8.35 11.44
N HIS A 83 -8.66 8.61 11.71
CA HIS A 83 -7.76 7.79 12.52
C HIS A 83 -7.39 6.41 11.98
N ASP A 84 -7.81 6.06 10.76
CA ASP A 84 -7.31 4.84 10.12
C ASP A 84 -5.87 4.99 9.64
N ARG A 85 -5.17 3.88 9.63
CA ARG A 85 -3.82 3.77 9.08
C ARG A 85 -3.89 3.21 7.66
N VAL A 86 -3.22 3.87 6.73
CA VAL A 86 -3.19 3.52 5.31
C VAL A 86 -1.75 3.26 4.89
N VAL A 87 -1.51 2.13 4.26
CA VAL A 87 -0.20 1.85 3.64
C VAL A 87 -0.26 2.18 2.17
N VAL A 88 0.71 2.95 1.70
CA VAL A 88 0.83 3.40 0.33
C VAL A 88 2.08 2.78 -0.26
N CYS A 89 1.93 2.12 -1.40
CA CYS A 89 3.05 1.61 -2.18
C CYS A 89 3.12 2.37 -3.49
N GLN A 90 4.26 2.97 -3.79
CA GLN A 90 4.47 3.67 -5.03
C GLN A 90 5.66 3.06 -5.76
N LYS A 91 5.42 2.56 -6.98
CA LYS A 91 6.49 2.23 -7.91
C LYS A 91 6.86 3.47 -8.72
N VAL A 92 8.16 3.78 -8.78
CA VAL A 92 8.71 4.91 -9.55
C VAL A 92 9.85 4.37 -10.40
N GLY A 93 9.55 3.99 -11.64
CA GLY A 93 10.50 3.27 -12.50
C GLY A 93 10.95 1.97 -11.83
N ASP A 94 12.27 1.83 -11.62
CA ASP A 94 12.87 0.67 -10.94
C ASP A 94 12.89 0.80 -9.41
N ALA A 95 12.72 2.01 -8.89
CA ALA A 95 12.62 2.27 -7.47
C ALA A 95 11.18 2.04 -6.98
N SER A 96 11.04 1.76 -5.69
CA SER A 96 9.72 1.65 -5.08
C SER A 96 9.77 2.07 -3.63
N VAL A 97 8.69 2.71 -3.19
CA VAL A 97 8.58 3.34 -1.88
C VAL A 97 7.32 2.84 -1.21
N VAL A 98 7.43 2.44 0.05
CA VAL A 98 6.29 2.12 0.91
C VAL A 98 6.21 3.19 1.99
N LYS A 99 5.06 3.86 2.10
CA LYS A 99 4.79 4.92 3.09
C LYS A 99 3.56 4.55 3.90
N ILE A 100 3.63 4.73 5.21
CA ILE A 100 2.48 4.57 6.10
C ILE A 100 1.96 5.96 6.44
N ILE A 101 0.66 6.16 6.31
CA ILE A 101 -0.02 7.43 6.57
C ILE A 101 -1.09 7.15 7.61
N GLU A 102 -1.13 7.94 8.66
CA GLU A 102 -2.24 7.97 9.61
C GLU A 102 -3.17 9.09 9.19
N LEU A 103 -4.46 8.82 9.16
CA LEU A 103 -5.44 9.81 8.73
C LEU A 103 -5.89 10.63 9.92
N GLU A 104 -5.67 11.93 9.83
CA GLU A 104 -6.22 12.92 10.75
C GLU A 104 -7.65 13.29 10.30
N ASP A 105 -8.44 13.83 11.24
CA ASP A 105 -9.80 14.33 10.99
C ASP A 105 -9.84 15.48 9.99
#